data_AF-A0A917KZI2-F1
#
_entry.id   AF-A0A917KZI2-F1
#
_cell.length_a   1.000
_cell.length_b   1.000
_cell.length_c   1.000
_cell.angle_alpha   90.00
_cell.angle_beta   90.00
_cell.angle_gamma   90.00
#
_symmetry.space_group_name_H-M   'P 1'
#
loop_
_entity.id
_entity.type
_entity.pdbx_description
1 polymer ?
#
loop_
_entity_poly.entity_id
_entity_poly.type
_entity_poly.pdbx_seq_one_letter_code
_entity_poly.pdbx_strand_id
1 'polypeptide(L)'
;MTAPLPLDPAHTALVLVDLMDRIVALPLEPRKGTEVLTTAEELAVAFRSAGAPVVLVRGERPGAAEQPPGSGLVAGLLKDGDVEVVKRTIGAFQGTDLDARLRERGVTRLVFGGIATNLAWSPPPAPPATSATTSSSSRTRWPRSPPPSTTRRCGSTFPGWARS
;
A
#
# COMPACT_ATOMS: atom_id res chain seq x y z
N MET A 1 20.81 31.96 20.69
CA MET A 1 19.39 31.77 21.00
C MET A 1 18.61 32.07 19.73
N THR A 2 18.05 31.06 19.07
CA THR A 2 17.24 31.26 17.87
C THR A 2 15.92 31.88 18.28
N ALA A 3 15.54 33.01 17.68
CA ALA A 3 14.24 33.63 17.94
C ALA A 3 13.12 32.64 17.59
N PRO A 4 12.02 32.57 18.36
CA PRO A 4 10.90 31.72 18.02
C PRO A 4 10.38 32.10 16.64
N LEU A 5 10.10 31.11 15.78
CA LEU A 5 9.44 31.34 14.52
C LEU A 5 7.94 31.53 14.80
N PRO A 6 7.37 32.74 14.66
CA PRO A 6 5.94 32.92 14.87
C PRO A 6 5.18 32.19 13.75
N LEU A 7 4.36 31.21 14.13
CA LEU A 7 3.47 30.50 13.21
C LEU A 7 2.11 31.21 13.22
N ASP A 8 1.66 31.59 12.04
CA ASP A 8 0.32 32.12 11.83
C ASP A 8 -0.61 30.97 11.44
N PRO A 9 -1.57 30.57 12.28
CA PRO A 9 -2.50 29.47 11.99
C PRO A 9 -3.30 29.67 10.69
N ALA A 10 -3.59 30.93 10.30
CA ALA A 10 -4.36 31.22 9.10
C ALA A 10 -3.60 30.90 7.80
N HIS A 11 -2.27 30.86 7.87
CA HIS A 11 -1.39 30.65 6.71
C HIS A 11 -0.45 29.45 6.88
N THR A 12 -0.66 28.62 7.91
CA THR A 12 0.20 27.47 8.21
C THR A 12 -0.63 26.19 8.23
N ALA A 13 -0.16 25.14 7.56
CA ALA A 13 -0.76 23.80 7.65
C ALA A 13 0.21 22.79 8.26
N LEU A 14 -0.35 21.81 8.98
CA LEU A 14 0.36 20.62 9.43
C LEU A 14 0.22 19.52 8.38
N VAL A 15 1.33 18.91 7.99
CA VAL A 15 1.37 17.78 7.06
C VAL A 15 1.98 16.57 7.76
N LEU A 16 1.16 15.57 8.06
CA LEU A 16 1.58 14.32 8.69
C LEU A 16 1.68 13.21 7.64
N VAL A 17 2.84 12.57 7.54
CA VAL A 17 3.14 11.61 6.47
C VAL A 17 3.31 10.20 7.02
N ASP A 18 2.65 9.25 6.35
CA ASP A 18 2.78 7.79 6.50
C ASP A 18 2.58 7.28 7.95
N LEU A 19 1.70 7.93 8.72
CA LEU A 19 1.21 7.44 10.02
C LEU A 19 0.14 6.35 9.81
N MET A 20 0.61 5.21 9.32
CA MET A 20 -0.18 4.00 9.06
C MET A 20 0.18 2.92 10.07
N ASP A 21 -0.76 2.05 10.44
CA ASP A 21 -0.54 1.00 11.46
C ASP A 21 0.71 0.16 11.17
N ARG A 22 0.88 -0.25 9.91
CA ARG A 22 2.01 -1.08 9.49
C ARG A 22 3.37 -0.36 9.57
N ILE A 23 3.37 0.97 9.50
CA ILE A 23 4.59 1.79 9.54
C ILE A 23 4.92 2.12 10.99
N VAL A 24 3.91 2.46 11.78
CA VAL A 24 4.04 2.70 13.23
C VAL A 24 4.57 1.46 13.95
N ALA A 25 4.21 0.26 13.48
CA ALA A 25 4.66 -1.02 14.05
C ALA A 25 6.11 -1.43 13.67
N LEU A 26 6.80 -0.67 12.79
CA LEU A 26 8.17 -1.00 12.42
C LEU A 26 9.14 -0.75 13.59
N PRO A 27 10.27 -1.49 13.67
CA PRO A 27 11.33 -1.23 14.64
C PRO A 27 12.13 0.02 14.25
N LEU A 28 11.54 1.19 14.47
CA LEU A 28 12.11 2.49 14.12
C LEU A 28 13.04 3.01 15.21
N GLU A 29 14.15 3.61 14.78
CA GLU A 29 15.15 4.23 15.64
C GLU A 29 15.51 5.62 15.08
N PRO A 30 15.87 6.61 15.93
CA PRO A 30 16.00 6.53 17.39
C PRO A 30 14.67 6.69 18.15
N ARG A 31 13.55 6.87 17.44
CA ARG A 31 12.22 7.05 18.01
C ARG A 31 11.29 5.96 17.52
N LYS A 32 10.55 5.36 18.45
CA LYS A 32 9.53 4.36 18.12
C LYS A 32 8.38 5.00 17.34
N GLY A 33 7.76 4.25 16.45
CA GLY A 33 6.62 4.74 15.67
C GLY A 33 5.47 5.23 16.55
N THR A 34 5.22 4.58 17.70
CA THR A 34 4.19 4.99 18.66
C THR A 34 4.49 6.34 19.31
N GLU A 35 5.76 6.66 19.58
CA GLU A 35 6.14 7.97 20.12
C GLU A 35 5.88 9.08 19.09
N VAL A 36 6.23 8.82 17.82
CA VAL A 36 5.97 9.75 16.71
C VAL A 36 4.46 9.96 16.52
N LEU A 37 3.67 8.89 16.61
CA LEU A 37 2.21 8.95 16.52
C LEU A 37 1.63 9.82 17.63
N THR A 38 2.01 9.61 18.89
CA THR A 38 1.52 10.41 20.02
C THR A 38 1.80 11.90 19.82
N THR A 39 3.04 12.27 19.46
CA THR A 39 3.37 13.67 19.19
C THR A 39 2.60 14.23 17.99
N ALA A 40 2.39 13.42 16.95
CA ALA A 40 1.62 13.84 15.79
C ALA A 40 0.14 14.10 16.11
N GLU A 41 -0.46 13.29 16.99
CA GLU A 41 -1.82 13.50 17.49
C GLU A 41 -1.94 14.79 18.29
N GLU A 42 -0.97 15.07 19.18
CA GLU A 42 -0.91 16.32 19.96
C GLU A 42 -0.81 17.54 19.03
N LEU A 43 0.07 17.49 18.02
CA LEU A 43 0.21 18.54 17.03
C LEU A 43 -1.08 18.73 16.23
N ALA A 44 -1.73 17.64 15.81
CA ALA A 44 -2.98 17.71 15.07
C ALA A 44 -4.10 18.33 15.91
N VAL A 45 -4.18 18.00 17.21
CA VAL A 45 -5.12 18.65 18.14
C VAL A 45 -4.83 20.15 18.25
N ALA A 46 -3.57 20.54 18.42
CA ALA A 46 -3.19 21.95 18.52
C ALA A 46 -3.54 22.75 17.25
N PHE A 47 -3.24 22.20 16.06
CA PHE A 47 -3.55 22.84 14.78
C PHE A 47 -5.06 22.98 14.56
N ARG A 48 -5.84 21.91 14.80
CA ARG A 48 -7.30 21.97 14.70
C ARG A 48 -7.90 23.00 15.65
N SER A 49 -7.40 23.06 16.90
CA SER A 49 -7.86 24.01 17.91
C SER A 49 -7.54 25.46 17.53
N ALA A 50 -6.46 25.68 16.78
CA ALA A 50 -6.08 26.96 16.23
C ALA A 50 -6.77 27.30 14.89
N GLY A 51 -7.64 26.43 14.37
CA GLY A 51 -8.29 26.58 13.07
C GLY A 51 -7.36 26.37 11.87
N ALA A 52 -6.15 25.86 12.08
CA ALA A 52 -5.19 25.59 11.04
C ALA A 52 -5.49 24.26 10.32
N PRO A 53 -5.28 24.17 8.99
CA PRO A 53 -5.50 22.92 8.26
C PRO A 53 -4.55 21.80 8.70
N VAL A 54 -5.09 20.59 8.85
CA VAL A 54 -4.32 19.36 9.04
C VAL A 54 -4.46 18.50 7.78
N VAL A 55 -3.31 18.11 7.23
CA VAL A 55 -3.19 17.25 6.06
C VAL A 55 -2.57 15.93 6.49
N LEU A 56 -3.26 14.82 6.19
CA LEU A 56 -2.77 13.47 6.42
C LEU A 56 -2.43 12.82 5.09
N VAL A 57 -1.18 12.44 4.93
CA VAL A 57 -0.66 11.82 3.71
C VAL A 57 -0.37 10.35 3.99
N ARG A 58 -0.91 9.46 3.16
CA ARG A 58 -0.57 8.03 3.18
C ARG A 58 -0.13 7.53 1.81
N GLY A 59 0.83 6.61 1.80
CA GLY A 59 1.30 5.93 0.60
C GLY A 59 0.46 4.72 0.21
N GLU A 60 0.21 4.55 -1.08
CA GLU A 60 -0.33 3.32 -1.67
C GLU A 60 0.69 2.67 -2.61
N ARG A 61 0.69 1.33 -2.65
CA ARG A 61 1.47 0.58 -3.64
C ARG A 61 0.78 0.64 -5.01
N PRO A 62 1.43 1.19 -6.06
CA PRO A 62 0.85 1.20 -7.40
C PRO A 62 0.72 -0.23 -7.94
N GLY A 63 -0.41 -0.51 -8.62
CA GLY A 63 -0.66 -1.80 -9.27
C GLY A 63 -1.01 -2.97 -8.36
N ALA A 64 -1.18 -2.74 -7.05
CA ALA A 64 -1.70 -3.76 -6.14
C ALA A 64 -3.23 -3.82 -6.23
N ALA A 65 -3.79 -5.01 -6.43
CA ALA A 65 -5.24 -5.23 -6.44
C ALA A 65 -5.88 -4.94 -5.06
N GLU A 66 -5.14 -5.22 -3.99
CA GLU A 66 -5.49 -4.89 -2.61
C GLU A 66 -4.23 -4.38 -1.89
N GLN A 67 -4.38 -3.36 -1.05
CA GLN A 67 -3.28 -2.89 -0.22
C GLN A 67 -3.06 -3.84 0.97
N PRO A 68 -1.81 -4.04 1.42
CA PRO A 68 -1.55 -4.84 2.61
C PRO A 68 -2.34 -4.34 3.83
N PRO A 69 -2.71 -5.23 4.77
CA PRO A 69 -3.32 -4.83 6.04
C PRO A 69 -2.50 -3.74 6.75
N GLY A 70 -3.18 -2.78 7.36
CA GLY A 70 -2.55 -1.64 8.03
C GLY A 70 -1.97 -0.58 7.09
N SER A 71 -2.38 -0.55 5.80
CA SER A 71 -2.07 0.53 4.86
C SER A 71 -3.03 1.73 4.94
N GLY A 72 -4.01 1.68 5.83
CA GLY A 72 -4.81 2.83 6.21
C GLY A 72 -4.07 3.72 7.21
N LEU A 73 -4.54 4.96 7.37
CA LEU A 73 -4.12 5.80 8.49
C LEU A 73 -4.52 5.13 9.81
N VAL A 74 -3.73 5.36 10.86
CA VAL A 74 -4.08 4.89 12.22
C VAL A 74 -5.48 5.36 12.60
N ALA A 75 -6.27 4.44 13.16
CA ALA A 75 -7.65 4.70 13.52
C ALA A 75 -7.77 5.91 14.46
N GLY A 76 -8.67 6.85 14.10
CA GLY A 76 -8.93 8.04 14.90
C GLY A 76 -7.98 9.21 14.66
N LEU A 77 -6.91 9.06 13.86
CA LEU A 77 -6.02 10.16 13.50
C LEU A 77 -6.70 11.16 12.55
N LEU A 78 -7.42 10.66 11.54
CA LEU A 78 -8.23 11.46 10.62
C LEU A 78 -9.51 11.93 11.31
N LYS A 79 -9.80 13.22 11.22
CA LYS A 79 -11.00 13.87 11.74
C LYS A 79 -11.74 14.63 10.63
N ASP A 80 -13.00 14.96 10.89
CA ASP A 80 -13.81 15.75 9.96
C ASP A 80 -13.17 17.13 9.74
N GLY A 81 -13.09 17.52 8.47
CA GLY A 81 -12.45 18.79 8.05
C GLY A 81 -10.96 18.68 7.74
N ASP A 82 -10.30 17.56 8.09
CA ASP A 82 -8.94 17.29 7.68
C ASP A 82 -8.86 16.97 6.18
N VAL A 83 -7.66 17.11 5.62
CA VAL A 83 -7.36 16.78 4.23
C VAL A 83 -6.61 15.46 4.17
N GLU A 84 -7.26 14.39 3.69
CA GLU A 84 -6.57 13.15 3.35
C GLU A 84 -5.98 13.23 1.93
N VAL A 85 -4.72 12.84 1.78
CA VAL A 85 -4.02 12.72 0.50
C VAL A 85 -3.42 11.34 0.37
N VAL A 86 -3.68 10.71 -0.76
CA VAL A 86 -3.13 9.40 -1.12
C VAL A 86 -2.03 9.59 -2.15
N LYS A 87 -0.77 9.36 -1.76
CA LYS A 87 0.38 9.44 -2.66
C LYS A 87 0.69 8.06 -3.26
N ARG A 88 1.03 8.05 -4.55
CA ARG A 88 1.55 6.87 -5.29
C ARG A 88 3.02 7.00 -5.68
N THR A 89 3.60 8.14 -5.35
CA THR A 89 5.00 8.48 -5.60
C THR A 89 5.67 8.84 -4.27
N ILE A 90 6.98 9.08 -4.29
CA ILE A 90 7.76 9.40 -3.09
C ILE A 90 7.29 10.73 -2.46
N GLY A 91 6.85 11.69 -3.30
CA GLY A 91 6.41 13.00 -2.84
C GLY A 91 4.88 13.11 -2.68
N ALA A 92 4.46 13.92 -1.72
CA ALA A 92 3.04 14.18 -1.44
C ALA A 92 2.37 15.13 -2.43
N PHE A 93 3.15 15.82 -3.28
CA PHE A 93 2.66 16.85 -4.21
C PHE A 93 2.56 16.35 -5.66
N GLN A 94 3.41 15.41 -6.07
CA GLN A 94 3.41 14.91 -7.44
C GLN A 94 2.21 13.99 -7.69
N GLY A 95 1.34 14.41 -8.61
CA GLY A 95 0.15 13.64 -9.00
C GLY A 95 -0.96 13.65 -7.95
N THR A 96 -0.97 14.64 -7.05
CA THR A 96 -2.03 14.89 -6.07
C THR A 96 -2.59 16.30 -6.24
N ASP A 97 -3.73 16.57 -5.64
CA ASP A 97 -4.38 17.89 -5.59
C ASP A 97 -3.93 18.73 -4.38
N LEU A 98 -2.91 18.28 -3.63
CA LEU A 98 -2.50 18.87 -2.37
C LEU A 98 -2.06 20.33 -2.51
N ASP A 99 -1.27 20.66 -3.54
CA ASP A 99 -0.81 22.04 -3.77
C ASP A 99 -1.98 22.99 -4.03
N ALA A 100 -2.93 22.59 -4.88
CA ALA A 100 -4.11 23.38 -5.19
C ALA A 100 -4.96 23.63 -3.93
N ARG A 101 -5.22 22.58 -3.15
CA ARG A 101 -6.02 22.66 -1.91
C ARG A 101 -5.38 23.51 -0.83
N LEU A 102 -4.05 23.51 -0.73
CA LEU A 102 -3.33 24.36 0.21
C LEU A 102 -3.36 25.83 -0.24
N ARG A 103 -3.21 26.09 -1.55
CA ARG A 103 -3.28 27.44 -2.11
C ARG A 103 -4.66 28.07 -2.01
N GLU A 104 -5.72 27.30 -2.27
CA GLU A 104 -7.11 27.75 -2.08
C GLU A 104 -7.39 28.17 -0.63
N ARG A 105 -6.67 27.57 0.33
CA ARG A 105 -6.75 27.89 1.77
C ARG A 105 -5.78 29.00 2.20
N GLY A 106 -5.03 29.59 1.26
CA GLY A 106 -4.06 30.64 1.56
C GLY A 106 -2.85 30.16 2.37
N VAL A 107 -2.55 28.86 2.38
CA VAL A 107 -1.42 28.31 3.13
C VAL A 107 -0.11 28.68 2.44
N THR A 108 0.82 29.25 3.20
CA THR A 108 2.17 29.63 2.73
C THR A 108 3.29 28.97 3.53
N ARG A 109 2.97 28.39 4.69
CA ARG A 109 3.91 27.70 5.58
C ARG A 109 3.44 26.29 5.84
N LEU A 110 4.37 25.35 5.82
CA LEU A 110 4.10 23.94 6.09
C LEU A 110 4.96 23.46 7.26
N VAL A 111 4.32 22.79 8.20
CA VAL A 111 4.99 22.03 9.26
C VAL A 111 4.86 20.56 8.91
N PHE A 112 5.98 19.88 8.74
CA PHE A 112 6.00 18.45 8.40
C PHE A 112 6.25 17.60 9.65
N GLY A 113 5.54 16.48 9.74
CA GLY A 113 5.74 15.46 10.76
C GLY A 113 5.36 14.07 10.24
N GLY A 114 5.53 13.07 11.09
CA GLY A 114 5.25 11.68 10.78
C GLY A 114 6.50 10.85 10.53
N ILE A 115 6.32 9.67 9.94
CA ILE A 115 7.38 8.68 9.79
C ILE A 115 7.88 8.77 8.34
N ALA A 116 8.80 9.70 8.11
CA ALA A 116 9.47 9.84 6.83
C ALA A 116 10.59 8.80 6.72
N THR A 117 10.29 7.64 6.13
CA THR A 117 11.31 6.68 5.71
C THR A 117 12.16 7.37 4.64
N ASN A 118 13.43 7.62 4.92
CA ASN A 118 14.41 8.11 3.96
C ASN A 118 14.45 7.33 2.62
N LEU A 119 13.86 6.13 2.54
CA LEU A 119 13.65 5.34 1.34
C LEU A 119 12.34 4.53 1.45
N ALA A 120 11.19 5.12 1.10
CA ALA A 120 9.90 4.41 1.07
C ALA A 120 9.73 3.46 -0.15
N TRP A 121 10.79 2.76 -0.55
CA TRP A 121 10.73 1.61 -1.44
C TRP A 121 11.94 0.69 -1.21
N SER A 122 11.77 -0.32 -0.37
CA SER A 122 12.44 -1.60 -0.58
C SER A 122 11.37 -2.54 -1.14
N PRO A 123 11.54 -3.12 -2.35
CA PRO A 123 10.66 -4.20 -2.75
C PRO A 123 10.83 -5.35 -1.74
N PRO A 124 9.75 -6.03 -1.31
CA PRO A 124 9.93 -7.23 -0.50
C PRO A 124 10.86 -8.21 -1.23
N PRO A 125 11.73 -8.94 -0.53
CA PRO A 125 12.52 -9.99 -1.17
C PRO A 125 11.56 -10.93 -1.90
N ALA A 126 11.91 -11.30 -3.13
CA ALA A 126 11.14 -12.25 -3.91
C ALA A 126 10.84 -13.50 -3.05
N PRO A 127 9.64 -14.10 -3.14
CA PRO A 127 9.39 -15.35 -2.44
C PRO A 127 10.49 -16.35 -2.82
N PRO A 128 11.00 -17.15 -1.87
CA PRO A 128 11.98 -18.17 -2.21
C PRO A 128 11.40 -19.03 -3.32
N ALA A 129 12.14 -19.19 -4.41
CA ALA A 129 11.79 -20.13 -5.47
C ALA A 129 11.56 -21.47 -4.79
N THR A 130 10.30 -21.88 -4.67
CA THR A 130 9.95 -23.17 -4.12
C THR A 130 10.36 -24.15 -5.21
N SER A 131 11.59 -24.64 -5.11
CA SER A 131 12.01 -25.83 -5.83
C SER A 131 11.10 -26.94 -5.35
N ALA A 132 10.01 -27.17 -6.09
CA ALA A 132 9.21 -28.37 -5.97
C ALA A 132 10.11 -29.53 -6.41
N THR A 133 10.91 -30.03 -5.47
CA THR A 133 11.53 -31.35 -5.58
C THR A 133 10.38 -32.35 -5.47
N THR A 134 9.76 -32.67 -6.60
CA THR A 134 8.92 -33.86 -6.70
C THR A 134 9.83 -35.07 -6.56
N SER A 135 10.00 -35.53 -5.32
CA SER A 135 10.51 -36.86 -5.02
C SER A 135 9.45 -37.87 -5.45
N SER A 136 9.46 -38.28 -6.72
CA SER A 136 8.72 -39.47 -7.15
C SER A 136 9.57 -40.70 -6.82
N SER A 137 9.35 -41.28 -5.66
CA SER A 137 9.86 -42.61 -5.29
C SER A 137 8.72 -43.61 -5.40
N SER A 138 8.42 -44.06 -6.62
CA SER A 138 7.68 -45.30 -6.84
C SER A 138 8.53 -46.24 -7.70
N ARG A 139 9.03 -47.26 -7.00
CA ARG A 139 9.87 -48.34 -7.49
C ARG A 139 9.02 -49.30 -8.33
N THR A 140 9.35 -49.38 -9.62
CA THR A 140 9.29 -50.51 -10.56
C THR A 140 8.29 -51.65 -10.31
N ARG A 141 7.33 -51.83 -11.23
CA ARG A 141 6.98 -53.16 -11.78
C ARG A 141 6.34 -53.04 -13.17
N TRP A 142 7.12 -53.33 -14.21
CA TRP A 142 6.64 -53.57 -15.57
C TRP A 142 6.03 -54.97 -15.68
N PRO A 143 4.86 -55.14 -16.31
CA PRO A 143 4.51 -56.38 -17.00
C PRO A 143 4.56 -56.22 -18.52
N ARG A 144 5.09 -57.27 -19.14
CA ARG A 144 5.32 -57.51 -20.57
C ARG A 144 4.03 -57.42 -21.40
N SER A 145 4.09 -56.77 -22.56
CA SER A 145 3.12 -56.95 -23.66
C SER A 145 3.49 -58.17 -24.51
N PRO A 146 2.50 -58.86 -25.11
CA PRO A 146 2.49 -59.04 -26.58
C PRO A 146 1.05 -59.10 -27.16
N PRO A 147 0.82 -59.37 -28.48
CA PRO A 147 1.36 -58.81 -29.73
C PRO A 147 0.21 -58.19 -30.62
N PRO A 148 0.44 -57.75 -31.90
CA PRO A 148 -0.50 -56.89 -32.63
C PRO A 148 -1.34 -57.55 -33.75
N SER A 149 -2.41 -56.84 -34.16
CA SER A 149 -3.14 -56.84 -35.45
C SER A 149 -3.86 -58.13 -35.88
N THR A 150 -5.13 -58.12 -36.34
CA THR A 150 -5.48 -57.89 -37.76
C THR A 150 -7.00 -58.07 -38.01
N THR A 151 -7.63 -57.07 -38.66
CA THR A 151 -8.73 -57.10 -39.67
C THR A 151 -10.13 -57.68 -39.39
N ARG A 152 -11.17 -56.81 -39.53
CA ARG A 152 -12.28 -56.83 -40.53
C ARG A 152 -13.42 -55.92 -40.03
N ARG A 153 -13.76 -54.81 -40.70
CA ARG A 153 -14.58 -54.59 -41.92
C ARG A 153 -16.09 -54.56 -41.65
N CYS A 154 -16.71 -53.52 -42.25
CA CYS A 154 -18.12 -53.35 -42.65
C CYS A 154 -19.14 -52.85 -41.61
N GLY A 155 -19.73 -51.69 -41.95
CA GLY A 155 -20.93 -51.15 -41.31
C GLY A 155 -21.14 -49.66 -41.62
N SER A 156 -21.39 -49.34 -42.88
CA SER A 156 -21.92 -48.05 -43.35
C SER A 156 -23.21 -47.67 -42.60
N THR A 157 -23.42 -46.38 -42.27
CA THR A 157 -24.51 -45.50 -42.76
C THR A 157 -24.30 -44.06 -42.21
N PHE A 158 -24.40 -43.05 -43.08
CA PHE A 158 -24.48 -41.58 -42.83
C PHE A 158 -25.97 -41.19 -42.50
N PRO A 159 -26.42 -39.92 -42.49
CA PRO A 159 -26.19 -38.76 -41.60
C PRO A 159 -27.49 -38.20 -40.95
N GLY A 160 -27.39 -37.14 -40.12
CA GLY A 160 -28.53 -36.24 -39.79
C GLY A 160 -28.26 -35.39 -38.53
N TRP A 161 -27.77 -34.15 -38.60
CA TRP A 161 -28.49 -32.87 -38.75
C TRP A 161 -29.52 -32.48 -37.65
N ALA A 162 -29.11 -31.45 -36.88
CA ALA A 162 -29.84 -30.22 -36.55
C ALA A 162 -30.83 -30.15 -35.36
N ARG A 163 -30.63 -29.07 -34.58
CA ARG A 163 -31.61 -28.23 -33.84
C ARG A 163 -32.27 -28.91 -32.61
N SER A 164 -32.55 -28.24 -31.50
CA SER A 164 -32.61 -26.83 -31.09
C SER A 164 -32.52 -26.79 -29.56
#